data_AF-X1G9I8-F1
#
_entry.id   AF-X1G9I8-F1
#
_cell.length_a   1.000
_cell.length_b   1.000
_cell.length_c   1.000
_cell.angle_alpha   90.00
_cell.angle_beta   90.00
_cell.angle_gamma   90.00
#
_symmetry.space_group_name_H-M   'P 1'
#
loop_
_entity.id
_entity.type
_entity.pdbx_description
1 polymer ?
#
loop_
_entity_poly.entity_id
_entity_poly.type
_entity_poly.pdbx_seq_one_letter_code
_entity_poly.pdbx_strand_id
1 'polypeptide(L)'
;NARHPENLCFGICWQFDTEQPVDLSRFEGDARFKFSTHRIEESGGGSWARNIAQAFWEGEDYVLQIDSHMAFAPGWDASVVR
;
A
#
# COMPACT_ATOMS: atom_id res chain seq x y z
N ASN A 1 -7.82 2.79 -12.27
CA ASN A 1 -8.36 4.14 -12.55
C ASN A 1 -7.33 5.26 -12.42
N ALA A 2 -6.02 5.00 -12.31
CA ALA A 2 -5.01 6.06 -12.44
C ALA A 2 -4.77 6.40 -13.93
N ARG A 3 -4.41 7.65 -14.21
CA ARG A 3 -3.98 8.14 -15.53
C ARG A 3 -2.53 7.74 -15.81
N HIS A 4 -1.68 7.76 -14.79
CA HIS A 4 -0.25 7.43 -14.84
C HIS A 4 0.09 6.31 -13.83
N PRO A 5 -0.42 5.09 -14.01
CA PRO A 5 -0.18 3.98 -13.07
C PRO A 5 1.29 3.56 -12.93
N GLU A 6 2.13 3.88 -13.91
CA GLU A 6 3.57 3.66 -13.90
C GLU A 6 4.30 4.47 -12.83
N ASN A 7 3.72 5.59 -12.38
CA ASN A 7 4.31 6.47 -11.36
C ASN A 7 3.96 6.05 -9.93
N LEU A 8 3.16 5.00 -9.74
CA LEU A 8 2.70 4.56 -8.43
C LEU A 8 3.66 3.54 -7.83
N CYS A 9 4.06 3.77 -6.59
CA CYS A 9 4.68 2.79 -5.70
C CYS A 9 3.78 2.56 -4.48
N PHE A 10 3.93 1.40 -3.83
CA PHE A 10 3.06 0.93 -2.76
C PHE A 10 3.91 0.38 -1.61
N GLY A 11 3.87 1.06 -0.47
CA GLY A 11 4.34 0.53 0.81
C GLY A 11 3.19 -0.16 1.54
N ILE A 12 3.32 -1.46 1.81
CA ILE A 12 2.24 -2.30 2.33
C ILE A 12 2.70 -2.97 3.62
N CYS A 13 2.03 -2.67 4.73
CA CYS A 13 2.09 -3.49 5.93
C CYS A 13 1.07 -4.63 5.77
N TRP A 14 1.55 -5.82 5.38
CA TRP A 14 0.71 -6.99 5.16
C TRP A 14 0.58 -7.78 6.46
N GLN A 15 -0.61 -7.73 7.06
CA GLN A 15 -0.94 -8.50 8.25
C GLN A 15 -1.70 -9.76 7.85
N PHE A 16 -1.01 -10.90 7.81
CA PHE A 16 -1.58 -12.14 7.30
C PHE A 16 -2.19 -13.02 8.41
N ASP A 17 -3.23 -13.76 8.02
CA ASP A 17 -3.84 -14.82 8.80
C ASP A 17 -3.58 -16.16 8.08
N THR A 18 -3.00 -17.13 8.79
CA THR A 18 -2.74 -18.47 8.24
C THR A 18 -4.02 -19.27 7.98
N GLU A 19 -5.11 -18.95 8.67
CA GLU A 19 -6.42 -19.58 8.46
C GLU A 19 -7.12 -19.03 7.22
N GLN A 20 -6.77 -17.82 6.79
CA GLN A 20 -7.33 -17.13 5.62
C GLN A 20 -6.21 -16.63 4.71
N PRO A 21 -5.50 -17.53 4.02
CA PRO A 21 -4.40 -17.16 3.16
C PRO A 21 -4.88 -16.32 1.98
N VAL A 22 -4.12 -15.27 1.65
CA VAL A 22 -4.31 -14.45 0.45
C VAL A 22 -3.08 -14.60 -0.43
N ASP A 23 -3.31 -14.95 -1.70
CA ASP A 23 -2.24 -15.07 -2.68
C ASP A 23 -1.78 -13.68 -3.16
N LEU A 24 -0.55 -13.32 -2.82
CA LEU A 24 0.11 -12.09 -3.25
C LEU A 24 1.17 -12.32 -4.34
N SER A 25 1.32 -13.55 -4.83
CA SER A 25 2.38 -13.94 -5.77
C SER A 25 2.42 -13.10 -7.04
N ARG A 26 1.26 -12.62 -7.52
CA ARG A 26 1.18 -11.72 -8.69
C ARG A 26 1.91 -10.37 -8.51
N PHE A 27 2.21 -9.99 -7.27
CA PHE A 27 2.93 -8.77 -6.93
C PHE A 27 4.39 -9.05 -6.55
N GLU A 28 4.73 -10.32 -6.31
CA GLU A 28 6.10 -10.73 -6.02
C GLU A 28 6.96 -10.49 -7.27
N GLY A 29 8.01 -9.68 -7.12
CA GLY A 29 8.92 -9.31 -8.21
C GLY A 29 8.63 -7.98 -8.91
N ASP A 30 7.49 -7.33 -8.65
CA ASP A 30 7.25 -5.95 -9.09
C ASP A 30 7.82 -4.98 -8.04
N ALA A 31 8.88 -4.26 -8.40
CA ALA A 31 9.58 -3.34 -7.50
C ALA A 31 8.71 -2.19 -6.98
N ARG A 32 7.55 -1.93 -7.60
CA ARG A 32 6.58 -0.93 -7.12
C ARG A 32 5.88 -1.38 -5.84
N PHE A 33 5.87 -2.68 -5.51
CA PHE A 33 5.20 -3.22 -4.33
C PHE A 33 6.24 -3.63 -3.28
N LYS A 34 6.27 -2.90 -2.17
CA LYS A 34 7.14 -3.18 -1.03
C LYS A 34 6.29 -3.65 0.14
N PHE A 35 6.60 -4.84 0.65
CA PHE A 35 5.84 -5.47 1.72
C PHE A 35 6.66 -5.55 3.00
N SER A 36 6.01 -5.25 4.12
CA SER A 36 6.43 -5.70 5.44
C SER A 36 5.38 -6.67 5.96
N THR A 37 5.78 -7.93 6.17
CA THR A 37 4.86 -9.02 6.49
C THR A 37 4.87 -9.33 7.98
N HIS A 38 3.69 -9.29 8.60
CA HIS A 38 3.47 -9.58 10.01
C HIS A 38 2.29 -10.53 10.17
N ARG A 39 2.29 -11.36 11.20
CA ARG A 39 1.09 -12.10 11.55
C ARG A 39 0.03 -11.15 12.13
N ILE A 40 -1.24 -11.50 11.99
CA ILE A 40 -2.34 -10.70 12.52
C ILE A 40 -2.24 -10.50 14.05
N GLU A 41 -1.69 -11.47 14.79
CA GLU A 41 -1.55 -11.38 16.24
C GLU A 41 -0.49 -10.36 16.69
N GLU A 42 0.40 -9.94 15.80
CA GLU A 42 1.43 -8.93 16.06
C GLU A 42 0.91 -7.49 15.88
N SER A 43 -0.36 -7.32 15.51
CA SER A 43 -0.91 -6.00 15.19
C SER A 43 -0.83 -5.00 16.34
N GLY A 44 -0.19 -3.87 16.08
CA GLY A 44 -0.28 -2.66 16.92
C GLY A 44 -1.42 -1.71 16.55
N GLY A 45 -2.36 -2.14 15.69
CA GLY A 45 -3.44 -1.31 15.16
C GLY A 45 -3.02 -0.37 14.02
N GLY A 46 -3.94 0.52 13.61
CA GLY A 46 -3.79 1.31 12.38
C GLY A 46 -2.60 2.27 12.35
N SER A 47 -2.26 2.92 13.47
CA SER A 47 -1.11 3.82 13.54
C SER A 47 0.22 3.09 13.43
N TRP A 48 0.30 1.89 14.00
CA TRP A 48 1.46 1.01 13.88
C TRP A 48 1.65 0.54 12.43
N ALA A 49 0.59 0.04 11.79
CA ALA A 49 0.64 -0.38 10.39
C ALA A 49 1.01 0.78 9.45
N ARG A 50 0.48 1.98 9.71
CA ARG A 50 0.81 3.19 8.95
C ARG A 50 2.29 3.56 9.10
N ASN A 51 2.83 3.51 10.32
CA ASN A 51 4.25 3.80 10.55
C ASN A 51 5.16 2.84 9.78
N ILE A 52 4.84 1.54 9.78
CA ILE A 52 5.57 0.53 9.02
C ILE A 52 5.49 0.81 7.51
N ALA A 53 4.28 1.04 6.98
CA ALA A 53 4.10 1.32 5.55
C ALA A 53 4.84 2.61 5.12
N GLN A 54 4.83 3.65 5.96
CA GLN A 54 5.53 4.92 5.70
C GLN A 54 7.05 4.78 5.71
N ALA A 55 7.62 3.76 6.36
CA ALA A 55 9.06 3.52 6.33
C ALA A 55 9.59 3.15 4.93
N PHE A 56 8.71 2.81 3.99
CA PHE A 56 9.07 2.54 2.59
C PHE A 56 9.17 3.78 1.70
N TRP A 57 8.87 4.98 2.23
CA TRP A 57 9.05 6.23 1.51
C TRP A 57 10.54 6.47 1.23
N GLU A 58 10.87 6.73 -0.03
CA GLU A 58 12.23 6.88 -0.53
C GLU A 58 12.49 8.24 -1.18
N GLY A 59 11.60 9.22 -0.94
CA GLY A 59 11.74 10.56 -1.51
C GLY A 59 10.68 10.91 -2.55
N GLU A 60 9.61 10.13 -2.67
CA GLU A 60 8.52 10.41 -3.59
C GLU A 60 7.87 11.77 -3.30
N ASP A 61 7.53 12.52 -4.35
CA ASP A 61 7.01 13.89 -4.27
C ASP A 61 5.69 13.99 -3.49
N TYR A 62 4.89 12.93 -3.51
CA TYR A 62 3.58 12.86 -2.88
C TYR A 62 3.38 11.53 -2.17
N VAL A 63 2.67 11.58 -1.04
CA VAL A 63 2.23 10.39 -0.31
C VAL A 63 0.70 10.41 -0.24
N LEU A 64 0.08 9.30 -0.66
CA LEU A 64 -1.34 9.06 -0.46
C LEU A 64 -1.53 7.87 0.48
N GLN A 65 -2.17 8.11 1.62
CA GLN A 65 -2.62 7.04 2.49
C GLN A 65 -4.02 6.58 2.07
N ILE A 66 -4.23 5.27 2.03
CA ILE A 66 -5.51 4.64 1.69
C ILE A 66 -6.19 4.02 2.92
N ASP A 67 -7.51 3.91 2.88
CA ASP A 67 -8.33 3.14 3.83
C ASP A 67 -9.37 2.27 3.10
N SER A 68 -9.97 1.33 3.81
CA SER A 68 -10.87 0.29 3.25
C SER A 68 -12.17 0.83 2.68
N HIS A 69 -12.55 2.07 2.96
CA HIS A 69 -13.78 2.70 2.50
C HIS A 69 -13.55 3.67 1.34
N MET A 70 -12.34 3.72 0.79
CA MET A 70 -12.01 4.58 -0.33
C MET A 70 -12.31 3.91 -1.68
N ALA A 71 -12.69 4.73 -2.64
CA ALA A 71 -12.78 4.36 -4.05
C ALA A 71 -12.04 5.38 -4.91
N PHE A 72 -11.41 4.91 -5.99
CA PHE A 72 -10.62 5.75 -6.89
C PHE A 72 -11.44 6.19 -8.10
N ALA A 73 -11.65 7.51 -8.22
CA ALA A 73 -12.22 8.11 -9.41
C ALA A 73 -11.31 7.90 -10.64
N PRO A 74 -11.86 7.89 -11.87
CA PRO A 74 -11.05 7.88 -13.09
C PRO A 74 -10.08 9.08 -13.16
N GLY A 75 -8.79 8.81 -13.35
CA GLY A 75 -7.72 9.80 -13.44
C GLY A 75 -7.38 10.50 -12.12
N TRP A 76 -7.65 9.87 -10.97
CA TRP A 76 -7.52 10.48 -9.64
C TRP A 76 -6.14 11.08 -9.36
N ASP A 77 -5.08 10.40 -9.78
CA ASP A 77 -3.67 10.73 -9.58
C ASP A 77 -3.29 12.07 -10.20
N ALA A 78 -3.85 12.40 -11.36
CA ALA A 78 -3.65 13.71 -11.98
C ALA A 78 -4.56 14.81 -11.38
N SER A 79 -5.64 14.43 -10.70
CA SER A 79 -6.61 15.39 -10.15
C SER A 79 -6.25 15.90 -8.75
N VAL A 80 -5.44 15.14 -8.01
CA VAL A 80 -5.05 15.44 -6.63
C VAL A 80 -3.70 16.13 -6.50
N VAL A 81 -2.93 16.19 -7.59
CA VAL A 81 -1.63 16.87 -7.68
C VAL A 81 -1.81 18.26 -8.31
N ARG A 82 -1.00 19.25 -7.88
CA ARG A 82 -1.05 20.64 -8.36
C ARG A 82 0.16 20.99 -9.22
#